data_AF-X0WQB2-F1
#
_entry.id   AF-X0WQB2-F1
#
_cell.length_a   1.000
_cell.length_b   1.000
_cell.length_c   1.000
_cell.angle_alpha   90.00
_cell.angle_beta   90.00
_cell.angle_gamma   90.00
#
_symmetry.space_group_name_H-M   'P 1'
#
loop_
_entity.id
_entity.type
_entity.pdbx_description
1 polymer ?
#
loop_
_entity_poly.entity_id
_entity_poly.type
_entity_poly.pdbx_seq_one_letter_code
_entity_poly.pdbx_strand_id
1 'polypeptide(L)'
;MLGRREKQQNLFSADNQYLEFVGEDSFYGFLARHGRELFSDDAFEGLYCPDFGRPSVPPSVLAIALLLQAHDKVSDAEATQRAAFDMRWKVALGAEMDERPFAKSTLQLFRAQLVIHEQAGAIFRRSLAYARETGYLKGRQSRLAVDSTLILGRGAVEDTYNLIAHGIAKLCRVLAAAHDQEPRAWAECHGLGRYFGSSIKASRELDWADESSRQEFLTELIGDG
;
A
#
# COMPACT_ATOMS: atom_id res chain seq x y z
N MET A 1 14.01 14.38 6.42
CA MET A 1 15.19 14.25 5.52
C MET A 1 15.06 12.99 4.68
N LEU A 2 15.34 13.08 3.37
CA LEU A 2 15.35 11.94 2.45
C LEU A 2 16.54 11.00 2.78
N GLY A 3 16.24 9.75 3.13
CA GLY A 3 17.23 8.68 3.15
C GLY A 3 17.57 8.22 1.74
N ARG A 4 18.84 7.91 1.50
CA ARG A 4 19.33 7.43 0.20
C ARG A 4 20.04 6.11 0.38
N ARG A 5 19.86 5.19 -0.58
CA ARG A 5 20.65 3.96 -0.62
C ARG A 5 22.10 4.30 -0.95
N GLU A 6 23.04 3.65 -0.26
CA GLU A 6 24.45 3.85 -0.55
C GLU A 6 24.80 3.42 -1.98
N LYS A 7 25.55 4.28 -2.67
CA LYS A 7 26.01 4.04 -4.05
C LYS A 7 26.99 2.86 -4.10
N GLN A 8 27.79 2.70 -3.05
CA GLN A 8 28.67 1.56 -2.88
C GLN A 8 27.84 0.40 -2.34
N GLN A 9 27.83 -0.72 -3.04
CA GLN A 9 27.14 -1.92 -2.57
C GLN A 9 27.91 -2.48 -1.37
N ASN A 10 27.18 -2.71 -0.28
CA ASN A 10 27.74 -3.29 0.94
C ASN A 10 28.07 -4.77 0.68
N LEU A 11 29.29 -5.20 0.96
CA LEU A 11 29.72 -6.59 0.77
C LEU A 11 28.79 -7.61 1.48
N PHE A 12 28.20 -7.21 2.60
CA PHE A 12 27.34 -8.06 3.43
C PHE A 12 25.87 -8.03 3.04
N SER A 13 25.47 -7.23 2.05
CA SER A 13 24.08 -7.22 1.60
C SER A 13 23.70 -8.55 0.93
N ALA A 14 22.46 -8.99 1.11
CA ALA A 14 22.04 -10.31 0.66
C ALA A 14 22.07 -10.45 -0.87
N ASP A 15 21.86 -9.38 -1.63
CA ASP A 15 22.04 -9.36 -3.09
C ASP A 15 23.47 -9.73 -3.51
N ASN A 16 24.49 -9.34 -2.74
CA ASN A 16 25.87 -9.71 -3.07
C ASN A 16 26.20 -11.16 -2.70
N GLN A 17 25.59 -11.68 -1.64
CA GLN A 17 25.93 -13.00 -1.10
C GLN A 17 25.08 -14.15 -1.68
N TYR A 18 23.82 -13.87 -2.03
CA TYR A 18 22.81 -14.91 -2.27
C TYR A 18 22.04 -14.75 -3.59
N LEU A 19 22.40 -13.78 -4.45
CA LEU A 19 21.71 -13.56 -5.72
C LEU A 19 21.74 -14.80 -6.62
N GLU A 20 22.90 -15.43 -6.80
CA GLU A 20 23.02 -16.65 -7.61
C GLU A 20 22.16 -17.80 -7.05
N PHE A 21 22.09 -17.91 -5.72
CA PHE A 21 21.29 -18.94 -5.05
C PHE A 21 19.77 -18.72 -5.22
N VAL A 22 19.33 -17.47 -5.10
CA VAL A 22 17.91 -17.09 -5.34
C VAL A 22 17.55 -17.18 -6.82
N GLY A 23 18.54 -17.09 -7.70
CA GLY A 23 18.41 -17.16 -9.15
C GLY A 23 18.20 -15.78 -9.75
N GLU A 24 19.09 -15.39 -10.66
CA GLU A 24 19.06 -14.07 -11.31
C GLU A 24 17.82 -13.86 -12.17
N ASP A 25 17.34 -14.92 -12.81
CA ASP A 25 16.14 -14.90 -13.65
C ASP A 25 14.83 -14.92 -12.84
N SER A 26 14.93 -15.08 -11.51
CA SER A 26 13.77 -14.98 -10.64
C SER A 26 13.31 -13.52 -10.52
N PHE A 27 12.05 -13.30 -10.14
CA PHE A 27 11.55 -11.94 -9.90
C PHE A 27 12.35 -11.19 -8.82
N TYR A 28 12.81 -11.91 -7.80
CA TYR A 28 13.62 -11.35 -6.72
C TYR A 28 15.03 -10.97 -7.19
N GLY A 29 15.67 -11.86 -7.97
CA GLY A 29 16.99 -11.59 -8.56
C GLY A 29 16.95 -10.45 -9.58
N PHE A 30 15.89 -10.40 -10.38
CA PHE A 30 15.62 -9.28 -11.28
C PHE A 30 15.55 -7.94 -10.53
N LEU A 31 14.79 -7.87 -9.42
CA LEU A 31 14.70 -6.66 -8.60
C LEU A 31 16.02 -6.31 -7.90
N ALA A 32 16.80 -7.30 -7.50
CA ALA A 32 18.14 -7.07 -6.94
C ALA A 32 19.08 -6.39 -7.96
N ARG A 33 19.05 -6.83 -9.23
CA ARG A 33 19.89 -6.29 -10.31
C ARG A 33 19.42 -4.92 -10.79
N HIS A 34 18.12 -4.75 -10.99
CA HIS A 34 17.58 -3.60 -11.72
C HIS A 34 16.75 -2.64 -10.86
N GLY A 35 16.37 -3.02 -9.64
CA GLY A 35 15.49 -2.22 -8.80
C GLY A 35 16.02 -0.82 -8.50
N ARG A 36 17.34 -0.67 -8.34
CA ARG A 36 17.99 0.64 -8.12
C ARG A 36 17.91 1.55 -9.34
N GLU A 37 17.98 0.98 -10.54
CA GLU A 37 17.87 1.74 -11.80
C GLU A 37 16.42 2.13 -12.08
N LEU A 38 15.48 1.26 -11.71
CA LEU A 38 14.04 1.52 -11.84
C LEU A 38 13.57 2.62 -10.89
N PHE A 39 14.09 2.65 -9.67
CA PHE A 39 13.67 3.61 -8.64
C PHE A 39 14.88 4.37 -8.10
N SER A 40 15.08 5.59 -8.61
CA SER A 40 16.03 6.53 -8.02
C SER A 40 15.41 7.22 -6.80
N ASP A 41 16.13 7.28 -5.68
CA ASP A 41 15.66 7.96 -4.46
C ASP A 41 15.41 9.45 -4.69
N ASP A 42 16.23 10.10 -5.53
CA ASP A 42 16.11 11.53 -5.85
C ASP A 42 14.80 11.84 -6.58
N ALA A 43 14.22 10.84 -7.27
CA ALA A 43 12.92 10.99 -7.92
C ALA A 43 11.78 11.15 -6.90
N PHE A 44 12.00 10.82 -5.63
CA PHE A 44 11.02 10.94 -4.55
C PHE A 44 11.33 12.09 -3.58
N GLU A 45 12.31 12.95 -3.89
CA GLU A 45 12.73 14.04 -2.99
C GLU A 45 11.58 14.96 -2.59
N GLY A 46 10.64 15.22 -3.49
CA GLY A 46 9.44 16.03 -3.21
C GLY A 46 8.52 15.47 -2.11
N LEU A 47 8.70 14.23 -1.67
CA LEU A 47 7.95 13.63 -0.55
C LEU A 47 8.54 13.95 0.82
N TYR A 48 9.76 14.51 0.88
CA TYR A 48 10.52 14.65 2.12
C TYR A 48 11.01 16.08 2.31
N CYS A 49 10.93 16.56 3.55
CA CYS A 49 11.56 17.83 3.92
C CYS A 49 13.10 17.67 3.94
N PRO A 50 13.86 18.54 3.26
CA PRO A 50 15.32 18.44 3.18
C PRO A 50 16.00 18.72 4.53
N ASP A 51 15.50 19.70 5.28
CA ASP A 51 16.26 20.31 6.39
C ASP A 51 15.90 19.78 7.79
N PHE A 52 14.90 18.91 7.90
CA PHE A 52 14.40 18.46 9.21
C PHE A 52 14.12 16.95 9.29
N GLY A 53 14.47 16.38 10.45
CA GLY A 53 14.13 15.01 10.86
C GLY A 53 15.19 13.94 10.58
N ARG A 54 15.03 12.77 11.20
CA ARG A 54 15.85 11.57 10.94
C ARG A 54 15.74 11.17 9.46
N PRO A 55 16.81 10.67 8.82
CA PRO A 55 16.73 10.10 7.48
C PRO A 55 15.62 9.04 7.41
N SER A 56 14.78 9.13 6.38
CA SER A 56 13.77 8.11 6.08
C SER A 56 14.43 6.79 5.67
N VAL A 57 13.65 5.71 5.64
CA VAL A 57 14.03 4.55 4.82
C VAL A 57 14.09 5.03 3.36
N PRO A 58 15.11 4.62 2.57
CA PRO A 58 15.20 5.02 1.17
C PRO A 58 13.92 4.65 0.39
N PRO A 59 13.29 5.61 -0.31
CA PRO A 59 12.04 5.37 -1.02
C PRO A 59 12.17 4.33 -2.13
N SER A 60 13.36 4.14 -2.72
CA SER A 60 13.65 3.05 -3.65
C SER A 60 13.44 1.67 -3.01
N VAL A 61 13.85 1.47 -1.76
CA VAL A 61 13.65 0.23 -1.00
C VAL A 61 12.16 -0.01 -0.76
N LEU A 62 11.41 1.04 -0.39
CA LEU A 62 9.97 0.95 -0.17
C LEU A 62 9.21 0.69 -1.49
N ALA A 63 9.65 1.27 -2.60
CA ALA A 63 9.10 1.02 -3.93
C ALA A 63 9.28 -0.45 -4.34
N ILE A 64 10.48 -1.01 -4.16
CA ILE A 64 10.76 -2.44 -4.40
C ILE A 64 9.90 -3.31 -3.47
N ALA A 65 9.76 -2.95 -2.19
CA ALA A 65 8.93 -3.68 -1.24
C ALA A 65 7.45 -3.73 -1.67
N LEU A 66 6.91 -2.64 -2.23
CA LEU A 66 5.54 -2.64 -2.78
C LEU A 66 5.39 -3.60 -3.97
N LEU A 67 6.41 -3.76 -4.81
CA LEU A 67 6.40 -4.73 -5.90
C LEU A 67 6.47 -6.16 -5.42
N LEU A 68 7.33 -6.44 -4.45
CA LEU A 68 7.42 -7.76 -3.80
C LEU A 68 6.10 -8.12 -3.11
N GLN A 69 5.49 -7.17 -2.42
CA GLN A 69 4.20 -7.34 -1.78
C GLN A 69 3.11 -7.69 -2.80
N ALA A 70 3.07 -6.98 -3.93
CA ALA A 70 2.13 -7.22 -5.02
C ALA A 70 2.36 -8.59 -5.68
N HIS A 71 3.63 -8.95 -5.90
CA HIS A 71 4.04 -10.22 -6.48
C HIS A 71 3.63 -11.41 -5.61
N ASP A 72 3.96 -11.36 -4.32
CA ASP A 72 3.67 -12.43 -3.37
C ASP A 72 2.23 -12.39 -2.86
N LYS A 73 1.47 -11.34 -3.18
CA LYS A 73 0.07 -11.11 -2.76
C LYS A 73 -0.11 -11.13 -1.24
N VAL A 74 0.76 -10.41 -0.55
CA VAL A 74 0.84 -10.41 0.92
C VAL A 74 0.34 -9.10 1.56
N SER A 75 -0.07 -9.19 2.82
CA SER A 75 -0.49 -8.01 3.61
C SER A 75 0.72 -7.13 3.98
N ASP A 76 0.49 -5.91 4.48
CA ASP A 76 1.58 -5.04 4.96
C ASP A 76 2.35 -5.65 6.14
N ALA A 77 1.63 -6.38 7.00
CA ALA A 77 2.23 -7.07 8.15
C ALA A 77 3.15 -8.19 7.66
N GLU A 78 2.67 -9.00 6.71
CA GLU A 78 3.44 -10.09 6.12
C GLU A 78 4.61 -9.56 5.28
N ALA A 79 4.43 -8.47 4.51
CA ALA A 79 5.51 -7.83 3.75
C ALA A 79 6.64 -7.36 4.67
N THR A 80 6.29 -6.79 5.84
CA THR A 80 7.28 -6.39 6.85
C THR A 80 8.00 -7.59 7.44
N GLN A 81 7.28 -8.69 7.71
CA GLN A 81 7.90 -9.93 8.20
C GLN A 81 8.83 -10.56 7.16
N ARG A 82 8.42 -10.61 5.89
CA ARG A 82 9.27 -11.12 4.80
C ARG A 82 10.49 -10.24 4.56
N ALA A 83 10.35 -8.92 4.59
CA ALA A 83 11.49 -8.00 4.52
C ALA A 83 12.49 -8.20 5.67
N ALA A 84 12.04 -8.67 6.83
CA ALA A 84 12.90 -8.96 7.98
C ALA A 84 13.53 -10.36 7.93
N PHE A 85 12.82 -11.38 7.43
CA PHE A 85 13.19 -12.79 7.64
C PHE A 85 13.28 -13.66 6.37
N ASP A 86 12.73 -13.24 5.24
CA ASP A 86 12.78 -14.01 3.98
C ASP A 86 14.01 -13.60 3.15
N MET A 87 14.90 -14.57 2.90
CA MET A 87 16.15 -14.35 2.15
C MET A 87 15.91 -13.80 0.73
N ARG A 88 14.85 -14.23 0.02
CA ARG A 88 14.59 -13.75 -1.34
C ARG A 88 14.19 -12.28 -1.32
N TRP A 89 13.41 -11.88 -0.32
CA TRP A 89 13.10 -10.48 -0.08
C TRP A 89 14.34 -9.67 0.30
N LYS A 90 15.22 -10.21 1.15
CA LYS A 90 16.50 -9.59 1.48
C LYS A 90 17.36 -9.35 0.25
N VAL A 91 17.45 -10.34 -0.64
CA VAL A 91 18.15 -10.22 -1.94
C VAL A 91 17.52 -9.12 -2.77
N ALA A 92 16.21 -9.13 -3.00
CA ALA A 92 15.55 -8.12 -3.83
C ALA A 92 15.69 -6.69 -3.27
N LEU A 93 15.61 -6.52 -1.95
CA LEU A 93 15.81 -5.24 -1.28
C LEU A 93 17.30 -4.85 -1.18
N GLY A 94 18.19 -5.81 -1.40
CA GLY A 94 19.62 -5.80 -1.05
C GLY A 94 19.89 -5.22 0.32
N ALA A 95 19.21 -5.81 1.31
CA ALA A 95 19.38 -5.60 2.74
C ALA A 95 20.29 -6.68 3.33
N GLU A 96 20.90 -6.42 4.48
CA GLU A 96 21.66 -7.46 5.20
C GLU A 96 20.72 -8.50 5.83
N MET A 97 21.22 -9.70 6.13
CA MET A 97 20.39 -10.80 6.61
C MET A 97 19.78 -10.55 8.00
N ASP A 98 20.48 -9.85 8.87
CA ASP A 98 20.07 -9.49 10.24
C ASP A 98 19.36 -8.12 10.34
N GLU A 99 19.32 -7.36 9.24
CA GLU A 99 18.68 -6.06 9.18
C GLU A 99 17.14 -6.16 9.34
N ARG A 100 16.47 -5.06 9.72
CA ARG A 100 15.02 -4.92 9.58
C ARG A 100 14.74 -3.66 8.75
N PRO A 101 14.55 -3.78 7.41
CA PRO A 101 14.67 -2.63 6.50
C PRO A 101 13.64 -1.52 6.75
N PHE A 102 12.43 -1.87 7.20
CA PHE A 102 11.38 -0.92 7.50
C PHE A 102 10.34 -1.50 8.48
N ALA A 103 9.55 -0.62 9.08
CA ALA A 103 8.36 -0.99 9.84
C ALA A 103 7.10 -0.98 8.95
N LYS A 104 6.05 -1.68 9.37
CA LYS A 104 4.75 -1.72 8.67
C LYS A 104 4.20 -0.32 8.39
N SER A 105 4.23 0.56 9.38
CA SER A 105 3.72 1.94 9.26
C SER A 105 4.50 2.75 8.22
N THR A 106 5.80 2.49 8.05
CA THR A 106 6.63 3.15 7.03
C THR A 106 6.18 2.79 5.63
N LEU A 107 5.91 1.51 5.36
CA LEU A 107 5.42 1.05 4.05
C LEU A 107 4.02 1.62 3.75
N GLN A 108 3.15 1.67 4.77
CA GLN A 108 1.81 2.25 4.64
C GLN A 108 1.84 3.75 4.34
N LEU A 109 2.69 4.50 5.07
CA LEU A 109 2.87 5.92 4.86
C LEU A 109 3.37 6.21 3.45
N PHE A 110 4.39 5.47 2.99
CA PHE A 110 4.92 5.64 1.64
C PHE A 110 3.86 5.37 0.57
N ARG A 111 3.06 4.31 0.72
CA ARG A 111 1.95 4.04 -0.20
C ARG A 111 0.93 5.18 -0.22
N ALA A 112 0.57 5.71 0.95
CA ALA A 112 -0.35 6.85 1.04
C ALA A 112 0.24 8.11 0.36
N GLN A 113 1.53 8.37 0.55
CA GLN A 113 2.23 9.49 -0.09
C GLN A 113 2.22 9.38 -1.63
N LEU A 114 2.37 8.17 -2.19
CA LEU A 114 2.27 7.97 -3.65
C LEU A 114 0.86 8.27 -4.21
N VAL A 115 -0.18 8.16 -3.38
CA VAL A 115 -1.55 8.50 -3.76
C VAL A 115 -1.81 10.00 -3.63
N ILE A 116 -1.35 10.61 -2.54
CA ILE A 116 -1.54 12.03 -2.25
C ILE A 116 -0.71 12.92 -3.19
N HIS A 117 0.53 12.52 -3.47
CA HIS A 117 1.46 13.30 -4.29
C HIS A 117 1.49 12.74 -5.72
N GLU A 118 0.71 13.37 -6.60
CA GLU A 118 0.55 12.93 -8.00
C GLU A 118 1.88 12.75 -8.73
N GLN A 119 2.85 13.65 -8.52
CA GLN A 119 4.17 13.58 -9.15
C GLN A 119 4.94 12.32 -8.74
N ALA A 120 4.98 12.00 -7.44
CA ALA A 120 5.65 10.81 -6.94
C ALA A 120 4.95 9.53 -7.41
N GLY A 121 3.61 9.53 -7.40
CA GLY A 121 2.82 8.44 -7.98
C GLY A 121 3.06 8.24 -9.47
N ALA A 122 3.19 9.34 -10.24
CA ALA A 122 3.48 9.30 -11.67
C ALA A 122 4.88 8.75 -11.96
N ILE A 123 5.89 9.14 -11.16
CA ILE A 123 7.26 8.61 -11.25
C ILE A 123 7.25 7.10 -11.03
N PHE A 124 6.60 6.62 -9.97
CA PHE A 124 6.50 5.20 -9.70
C PHE A 124 5.83 4.44 -10.87
N ARG A 125 4.71 4.95 -11.39
CA ARG A 125 4.02 4.34 -12.56
C ARG A 125 4.89 4.36 -13.82
N ARG A 126 5.63 5.43 -14.06
CA ARG A 126 6.53 5.56 -15.22
C ARG A 126 7.68 4.56 -15.15
N SER A 127 8.29 4.39 -13.98
CA SER A 127 9.33 3.37 -13.76
C SER A 127 8.81 1.96 -14.05
N LEU A 128 7.56 1.67 -13.67
CA LEU A 128 6.92 0.40 -14.00
C LEU A 128 6.62 0.23 -15.49
N ALA A 129 6.14 1.28 -16.15
CA ALA A 129 5.92 1.25 -17.59
C ALA A 129 7.23 1.00 -18.34
N TYR A 130 8.29 1.72 -17.96
CA TYR A 130 9.63 1.54 -18.51
C TYR A 130 10.15 0.11 -18.34
N ALA A 131 9.97 -0.49 -17.14
CA ALA A 131 10.35 -1.88 -16.89
C ALA A 131 9.60 -2.89 -17.79
N ARG A 132 8.35 -2.60 -18.15
CA ARG A 132 7.57 -3.44 -19.08
C ARG A 132 8.05 -3.31 -20.52
N GLU A 133 8.27 -2.08 -20.97
CA GLU A 133 8.63 -1.76 -22.36
C GLU A 133 10.00 -2.32 -22.74
N THR A 134 10.99 -2.13 -21.87
CA THR A 134 12.38 -2.59 -22.02
C THR A 134 12.53 -4.11 -21.93
N GLY A 135 11.47 -4.83 -21.56
CA GLY A 135 11.50 -6.29 -21.44
C GLY A 135 12.09 -6.79 -20.14
N TYR A 136 12.46 -5.90 -19.23
CA TYR A 136 12.82 -6.24 -17.85
C TYR A 136 11.70 -7.02 -17.13
N LEU A 137 10.44 -6.79 -17.52
CA LEU A 137 9.27 -7.57 -17.11
C LEU A 137 8.67 -8.38 -18.27
N LYS A 138 9.45 -8.97 -19.18
CA LYS A 138 8.96 -9.91 -20.21
C LYS A 138 9.34 -11.36 -19.84
N GLY A 139 8.43 -12.07 -19.16
CA GLY A 139 8.56 -13.50 -18.87
C GLY A 139 7.23 -14.13 -18.46
N ARG A 140 7.09 -15.46 -18.51
CA ARG A 140 5.87 -16.16 -18.03
C ARG A 140 5.50 -15.81 -16.58
N GLN A 141 6.50 -15.39 -15.77
CA GLN A 141 6.40 -14.93 -14.38
C GLN A 141 5.98 -13.44 -14.27
N SER A 142 6.07 -12.65 -15.34
CA SER A 142 5.81 -11.21 -15.37
C SER A 142 4.38 -10.84 -15.76
N ARG A 143 3.48 -11.83 -15.79
CA ARG A 143 2.03 -11.63 -15.89
C ARG A 143 1.46 -10.88 -14.68
N LEU A 144 2.34 -10.44 -13.78
CA LEU A 144 2.14 -9.33 -12.86
C LEU A 144 1.99 -8.02 -13.67
N ALA A 145 0.83 -7.88 -14.31
CA ALA A 145 0.21 -6.58 -14.41
C ALA A 145 0.04 -6.08 -12.97
N VAL A 146 1.08 -5.41 -12.45
CA VAL A 146 0.94 -4.40 -11.41
C VAL A 146 0.00 -3.35 -12.00
N ASP A 147 -1.30 -3.65 -12.03
CA ASP A 147 -2.29 -2.63 -12.25
C ASP A 147 -2.09 -1.61 -11.13
N SER A 148 -2.27 -0.34 -11.47
CA SER A 148 -2.34 0.76 -10.51
C SER A 148 -3.31 0.47 -9.34
N THR A 149 -4.20 -0.51 -9.48
CA THR A 149 -5.05 -1.12 -8.45
C THR A 149 -4.27 -1.67 -7.23
N LEU A 150 -3.01 -2.10 -7.38
CA LEU A 150 -2.19 -2.60 -6.26
C LEU A 150 -1.62 -1.48 -5.37
N ILE A 151 -1.42 -0.28 -5.91
CA ILE A 151 -1.06 0.93 -5.13
C ILE A 151 -2.29 1.44 -4.37
N LEU A 152 -3.48 1.29 -4.95
CA LEU A 152 -4.75 1.60 -4.31
C LEU A 152 -5.09 0.56 -3.22
N GLY A 153 -4.61 -0.67 -3.33
CA GLY A 153 -5.01 -1.74 -2.42
C GLY A 153 -6.52 -2.01 -2.52
N ARG A 154 -6.96 -3.14 -1.98
CA ARG A 154 -8.41 -3.38 -1.81
C ARG A 154 -9.08 -2.38 -0.84
N GLY A 155 -8.29 -1.52 -0.18
CA GLY A 155 -8.76 -0.53 0.79
C GLY A 155 -8.84 0.92 0.30
N ALA A 156 -8.27 1.31 -0.85
CA ALA A 156 -8.47 2.67 -1.40
C ALA A 156 -9.66 2.76 -2.35
N VAL A 157 -10.76 2.07 -2.03
CA VAL A 157 -12.04 2.26 -2.72
C VAL A 157 -13.18 2.52 -1.73
N GLU A 158 -12.89 2.90 -0.49
CA GLU A 158 -13.91 3.48 0.39
C GLU A 158 -13.41 4.75 1.07
N ASP A 159 -14.14 5.82 0.83
CA ASP A 159 -14.03 7.04 1.61
C ASP A 159 -14.41 6.79 3.08
N THR A 160 -13.96 7.67 3.98
CA THR A 160 -14.16 7.59 5.44
C THR A 160 -15.62 7.28 5.82
N TYR A 161 -16.58 7.83 5.08
CA TYR A 161 -18.01 7.66 5.34
C TYR A 161 -18.44 6.20 5.12
N ASN A 162 -18.05 5.62 3.98
CA ASN A 162 -18.36 4.23 3.67
C ASN A 162 -17.66 3.25 4.62
N LEU A 163 -16.46 3.59 5.11
CA LEU A 163 -15.77 2.78 6.12
C LEU A 163 -16.53 2.73 7.45
N ILE A 164 -17.02 3.89 7.93
CA ILE A 164 -17.84 3.97 9.15
C ILE A 164 -19.15 3.20 8.94
N ALA A 165 -19.81 3.39 7.79
CA ALA A 165 -21.04 2.70 7.42
C ALA A 165 -20.89 1.17 7.46
N HIS A 166 -19.78 0.64 6.95
CA HIS A 166 -19.48 -0.79 7.04
C HIS A 166 -19.24 -1.28 8.47
N GLY A 167 -18.62 -0.45 9.32
CA GLY A 167 -18.50 -0.72 10.76
C GLY A 167 -19.86 -0.87 11.42
N ILE A 168 -20.77 0.09 11.19
CA ILE A 168 -22.13 0.08 11.72
C ILE A 168 -22.92 -1.12 11.19
N ALA A 169 -22.86 -1.40 9.89
CA ALA A 169 -23.52 -2.57 9.29
C ALA A 169 -22.99 -3.89 9.88
N LYS A 170 -21.71 -3.96 10.24
CA LYS A 170 -21.13 -5.14 10.90
C LYS A 170 -21.66 -5.29 12.32
N LEU A 171 -21.78 -4.20 13.09
CA LEU A 171 -22.43 -4.22 14.41
C LEU A 171 -23.88 -4.66 14.32
N CYS A 172 -24.65 -4.13 13.36
CA CYS A 172 -26.04 -4.52 13.10
C CYS A 172 -26.15 -6.03 12.84
N ARG A 173 -25.26 -6.63 12.05
CA ARG A 173 -25.27 -8.09 11.81
C ARG A 173 -25.06 -8.90 13.08
N VAL A 174 -24.17 -8.45 13.97
CA VAL A 174 -23.91 -9.14 15.25
C VAL A 174 -25.11 -9.01 16.18
N LEU A 175 -25.71 -7.83 16.28
CA LEU A 175 -26.90 -7.59 17.11
C LEU A 175 -28.12 -8.35 16.56
N ALA A 176 -28.34 -8.34 15.26
CA ALA A 176 -29.41 -9.11 14.62
C ALA A 176 -29.29 -10.61 14.89
N ALA A 177 -28.06 -11.16 14.82
CA ALA A 177 -27.82 -12.56 15.16
C ALA A 177 -28.13 -12.87 16.64
N ALA A 178 -27.88 -11.94 17.56
CA ALA A 178 -28.24 -12.10 18.98
C ALA A 178 -29.76 -12.09 19.21
N HIS A 179 -30.52 -11.48 18.30
CA HIS A 179 -31.98 -11.41 18.34
C HIS A 179 -32.68 -12.39 17.40
N ASP A 180 -31.93 -13.30 16.75
CA ASP A 180 -32.42 -14.25 15.74
C ASP A 180 -33.23 -13.57 14.61
N GLN A 181 -32.79 -12.38 14.21
CA GLN A 181 -33.39 -11.58 13.14
C GLN A 181 -32.46 -11.47 11.93
N GLU A 182 -33.07 -11.26 10.76
CA GLU A 182 -32.32 -10.95 9.55
C GLU A 182 -31.67 -9.55 9.70
N PRO A 183 -30.36 -9.39 9.40
CA PRO A 183 -29.63 -8.14 9.66
C PRO A 183 -30.22 -6.88 9.06
N ARG A 184 -30.75 -6.94 7.84
CA ARG A 184 -31.36 -5.77 7.21
C ARG A 184 -32.70 -5.43 7.84
N ALA A 185 -33.54 -6.42 8.14
CA ALA A 185 -34.79 -6.22 8.87
C ALA A 185 -34.56 -5.63 10.27
N TRP A 186 -33.54 -6.15 10.99
CA TRP A 186 -33.15 -5.60 12.30
C TRP A 186 -32.70 -4.14 12.16
N ALA A 187 -31.85 -3.83 11.18
CA ALA A 187 -31.37 -2.48 10.95
C ALA A 187 -32.50 -1.51 10.56
N GLU A 188 -33.46 -1.95 9.73
CA GLU A 188 -34.64 -1.16 9.36
C GLU A 188 -35.51 -0.84 10.58
N CYS A 189 -35.74 -1.80 11.48
CA CYS A 189 -36.47 -1.58 12.74
C CYS A 189 -35.79 -0.56 13.68
N HIS A 190 -34.48 -0.38 13.56
CA HIS A 190 -33.69 0.53 14.40
C HIS A 190 -33.26 1.81 13.66
N GLY A 191 -33.81 2.09 12.46
CA GLY A 191 -33.48 3.29 11.69
C GLY A 191 -32.09 3.27 11.01
N LEU A 192 -31.38 2.15 11.05
CA LEU A 192 -30.04 1.94 10.51
C LEU A 192 -30.04 1.29 9.11
N GLY A 193 -31.22 1.16 8.48
CA GLY A 193 -31.37 0.51 7.16
C GLY A 193 -30.50 1.15 6.05
N ARG A 194 -30.18 2.45 6.18
CA ARG A 194 -29.33 3.18 5.22
C ARG A 194 -27.92 2.61 5.04
N TYR A 195 -27.41 1.90 6.05
CA TYR A 195 -26.06 1.32 6.07
C TYR A 195 -25.92 0.02 5.26
N PHE A 196 -27.04 -0.53 4.77
CA PHE A 196 -27.06 -1.74 3.94
C PHE A 196 -27.22 -1.46 2.44
N GLY A 197 -27.12 -0.19 2.03
CA GLY A 197 -27.05 0.23 0.63
C GLY A 197 -25.68 -0.01 -0.02
N SER A 198 -25.57 0.27 -1.32
CA SER A 198 -24.31 0.14 -2.08
C SER A 198 -23.28 1.22 -1.73
N SER A 199 -23.70 2.35 -1.16
CA SER A 199 -22.85 3.44 -0.68
C SER A 199 -23.65 4.32 0.28
N ILE A 200 -23.04 4.74 1.39
CA ILE A 200 -23.69 5.66 2.33
C ILE A 200 -23.84 7.06 1.74
N LYS A 201 -22.99 7.41 0.76
CA LYS A 201 -23.12 8.69 0.05
C LYS A 201 -24.32 8.74 -0.88
N ALA A 202 -24.81 7.58 -1.32
CA ALA A 202 -26.01 7.47 -2.13
C ALA A 202 -27.29 7.55 -1.28
N SER A 203 -27.20 7.48 0.06
CA SER A 203 -28.37 7.59 0.92
C SER A 203 -28.87 9.03 1.07
N ARG A 204 -28.14 10.03 0.55
CA ARG A 204 -28.50 11.45 0.66
C ARG A 204 -27.90 12.27 -0.48
N GLU A 205 -28.69 13.16 -1.07
CA GLU A 205 -28.16 14.17 -2.00
C GLU A 205 -27.51 15.29 -1.17
N LEU A 206 -26.17 15.33 -1.18
CA LEU A 206 -25.36 16.35 -0.53
C LEU A 206 -24.33 16.90 -1.51
N ASP A 207 -24.00 18.19 -1.37
CA ASP A 207 -22.84 18.76 -2.05
C ASP A 207 -21.55 18.33 -1.35
N TRP A 208 -20.91 17.32 -1.91
CA TRP A 208 -19.65 16.77 -1.39
C TRP A 208 -18.45 17.71 -1.57
N ALA A 209 -18.59 18.81 -2.31
CA ALA A 209 -17.54 19.83 -2.43
C ALA A 209 -17.53 20.79 -1.22
N ASP A 210 -18.67 20.96 -0.54
CA ASP A 210 -18.78 21.83 0.64
C ASP A 210 -18.22 21.15 1.89
N GLU A 211 -17.40 21.87 2.67
CA GLU A 211 -16.75 21.33 3.88
C GLU A 211 -17.71 21.28 5.07
N SER A 212 -18.59 22.27 5.22
CA SER A 212 -19.62 22.29 6.28
C SER A 212 -20.57 21.11 6.16
N SER A 213 -21.11 20.90 4.97
CA SER A 213 -22.04 19.79 4.66
C SER A 213 -21.41 18.42 4.93
N ARG A 214 -20.11 18.28 4.65
CA ARG A 214 -19.33 17.06 4.92
C ARG A 214 -19.09 16.79 6.41
N GLN A 215 -18.88 17.83 7.21
CA GLN A 215 -18.68 17.72 8.66
C GLN A 215 -19.99 17.42 9.40
N GLU A 216 -21.10 18.03 8.99
CA GLU A 216 -22.43 17.73 9.54
C GLU A 216 -22.80 16.27 9.31
N PHE A 217 -22.60 15.77 8.08
CA PHE A 217 -22.87 14.37 7.74
C PHE A 217 -21.96 13.39 8.50
N LEU A 218 -20.68 13.74 8.71
CA LEU A 218 -19.78 12.92 9.51
C LEU A 218 -20.20 12.86 10.99
N THR A 219 -20.67 13.98 11.54
CA THR A 219 -21.13 14.08 12.94
C THR A 219 -22.36 13.20 13.15
N GLU A 220 -23.29 13.20 12.19
CA GLU A 220 -24.46 12.34 12.18
C GLU A 220 -24.09 10.84 12.14
N LEU A 221 -23.15 10.46 11.26
CA LEU A 221 -22.62 9.10 11.14
C LEU A 221 -21.97 8.59 12.44
N ILE A 222 -21.27 9.47 13.16
CA ILE A 222 -20.69 9.15 14.46
C ILE A 222 -21.79 8.99 15.52
N GLY A 223 -22.88 9.75 15.44
CA GLY A 223 -24.01 9.61 16.34
C GLY A 223 -24.76 8.27 16.21
N ASP A 224 -24.67 7.62 15.06
CA ASP A 224 -25.30 6.32 14.78
C ASP A 224 -24.47 5.10 15.19
N GLY A 225 -23.16 5.27 15.46
CA GLY A 225 -22.22 4.19 15.78
C GLY A 225 -22.05 3.94 17.28
#